data_AF-A0A1S1BR20-F1
#
_entry.id   AF-A0A1S1BR20-F1
#
_cell.length_a   1.000
_cell.length_b   1.000
_cell.length_c   1.000
_cell.angle_alpha   90.00
_cell.angle_beta   90.00
_cell.angle_gamma   90.00
#
_symmetry.space_group_name_H-M   'P 1'
#
loop_
_entity.id
_entity.type
_entity.pdbx_description
1 polymer ?
#
loop_
_entity_poly.entity_id
_entity_poly.type
_entity_poly.pdbx_seq_one_letter_code
_entity_poly.pdbx_strand_id
1 'polypeptide(L)'
;MNDQLRKRRLSAKYGFYAYFLIFAITIIVDGVGGKFQYVLDTSASHILVFVLQKFLAYNLIAILPAVIIALTFYFFILRECD
;
A
#
# COMPACT_ATOMS: atom_id res chain seq x y z
N MET A 1 28.84 -10.54 0.07
CA MET A 1 28.15 -9.62 1.02
C MET A 1 27.28 -8.57 0.33
N ASN A 2 27.57 -8.18 -0.92
CA ASN A 2 26.84 -7.13 -1.64
C ASN A 2 25.45 -7.60 -2.18
N ASP A 3 25.32 -8.85 -2.62
CA ASP A 3 24.07 -9.34 -3.24
C ASP A 3 22.92 -9.51 -2.24
N GLN A 4 23.19 -9.97 -1.02
CA GLN A 4 22.19 -10.05 0.04
C GLN A 4 21.60 -8.67 0.39
N LEU A 5 22.45 -7.64 0.38
CA LEU A 5 22.07 -6.26 0.66
C LEU A 5 21.25 -5.67 -0.50
N ARG A 6 21.63 -5.98 -1.74
CA ARG A 6 20.88 -5.63 -2.95
C ARG A 6 19.50 -6.29 -2.99
N LYS A 7 19.41 -7.59 -2.66
CA LYS A 7 18.15 -8.35 -2.59
C LYS A 7 17.18 -7.77 -1.56
N ARG A 8 17.68 -7.44 -0.36
CA ARG A 8 16.87 -6.77 0.69
C ARG A 8 16.32 -5.43 0.22
N ARG A 9 17.14 -4.61 -0.45
CA ARG A 9 16.69 -3.32 -0.99
C ARG A 9 15.61 -3.48 -2.07
N LEU A 10 15.79 -4.42 -2.99
CA LEU A 10 14.80 -4.70 -4.03
C LEU A 10 13.47 -5.23 -3.44
N SER A 11 13.54 -6.19 -2.52
CA SER A 11 12.33 -6.70 -1.83
C SER A 11 11.58 -5.58 -1.11
N ALA A 12 12.27 -4.75 -0.33
CA ALA A 12 11.65 -3.63 0.37
C ALA A 12 11.02 -2.63 -0.61
N LYS A 13 11.69 -2.36 -1.74
CA LYS A 13 11.17 -1.49 -2.81
C LYS A 13 9.87 -2.05 -3.42
N TYR A 14 9.84 -3.35 -3.74
CA TYR A 14 8.63 -4.01 -4.26
C TYR A 14 7.51 -4.08 -3.22
N GLY A 15 7.83 -4.36 -1.96
CA GLY A 15 6.88 -4.30 -0.84
C GLY A 15 6.25 -2.92 -0.70
N PHE A 16 7.05 -1.86 -0.81
CA PHE A 16 6.56 -0.48 -0.74
C PHE A 16 5.66 -0.11 -1.92
N TYR A 17 6.01 -0.55 -3.14
CA TYR A 17 5.13 -0.37 -4.30
C TYR A 17 3.81 -1.12 -4.17
N ALA A 18 3.85 -2.36 -3.69
CA ALA A 18 2.65 -3.14 -3.42
C ALA A 18 1.76 -2.47 -2.36
N TYR A 19 2.37 -1.97 -1.28
CA TYR A 19 1.65 -1.18 -0.26
C TYR A 19 0.93 0.01 -0.87
N PHE A 20 1.62 0.84 -1.66
CA PHE A 20 1.01 2.03 -2.29
C PHE A 20 -0.14 1.67 -3.24
N LEU A 21 0.03 0.60 -4.03
CA LEU A 21 -1.01 0.11 -4.93
C LEU A 21 -2.24 -0.38 -4.17
N ILE A 22 -2.05 -1.24 -3.16
CA ILE A 22 -3.14 -1.80 -2.35
C ILE A 22 -3.86 -0.68 -1.59
N PHE A 23 -3.10 0.24 -1.01
CA PHE A 23 -3.65 1.39 -0.30
C PHE A 23 -4.50 2.28 -1.21
N ALA A 24 -4.00 2.63 -2.41
CA ALA A 24 -4.73 3.42 -3.39
C ALA A 24 -6.01 2.72 -3.87
N ILE A 25 -5.93 1.44 -4.20
CA ILE A 25 -7.10 0.65 -4.61
C ILE A 25 -8.14 0.60 -3.49
N THR A 26 -7.71 0.43 -2.25
CA THR A 26 -8.62 0.36 -1.09
C THR A 26 -9.39 1.67 -0.90
N ILE A 27 -8.73 2.83 -1.05
CA ILE A 27 -9.39 4.15 -1.00
C ILE A 27 -10.38 4.31 -2.16
N ILE A 28 -9.98 3.94 -3.38
CA ILE A 28 -10.83 4.08 -4.57
C ILE A 28 -12.07 3.19 -4.44
N VAL A 29 -11.91 1.93 -4.03
CA VAL A 29 -13.04 0.98 -3.87
C VAL A 29 -14.02 1.47 -2.81
N ASP A 30 -13.54 1.91 -1.64
CA ASP A 30 -14.40 2.46 -0.59
C ASP A 30 -15.05 3.79 -1.01
N GLY A 31 -14.37 4.57 -1.86
CA GLY A 31 -14.93 5.80 -2.40
C GLY A 31 -16.03 5.59 -3.43
N VAL A 32 -15.81 4.68 -4.39
CA VAL A 32 -16.77 4.31 -5.44
C VAL A 32 -18.02 3.63 -4.85
N GLY A 33 -17.91 2.96 -3.70
CA GLY A 33 -19.01 2.34 -2.96
C GLY A 33 -20.07 3.29 -2.37
N GLY A 34 -20.07 4.57 -2.74
CA GLY A 34 -21.16 5.52 -2.44
C GLY A 34 -20.87 6.55 -1.34
N LYS A 35 -19.66 6.59 -0.76
CA LYS A 35 -19.31 7.57 0.30
C LYS A 35 -18.63 8.84 -0.23
N PHE A 36 -18.14 8.84 -1.47
CA PHE A 36 -17.45 10.02 -2.02
C PHE A 36 -18.37 11.15 -2.47
N GLN A 37 -19.66 10.89 -2.78
CA GLN A 37 -20.59 11.94 -3.19
C GLN A 37 -20.71 13.06 -2.15
N TYR A 38 -20.69 12.72 -0.86
CA TYR A 38 -20.74 13.71 0.22
C TYR A 38 -19.42 14.49 0.39
N VAL A 39 -18.29 13.88 0.03
CA VAL A 39 -16.95 14.47 0.23
C VAL A 39 -16.56 15.40 -0.92
N LEU A 40 -17.05 15.15 -2.14
CA LEU A 40 -16.85 16.00 -3.32
C LEU A 40 -17.61 17.35 -3.24
N ASP A 41 -18.75 17.38 -2.56
CA ASP A 41 -19.54 18.61 -2.33
C ASP A 41 -19.06 19.43 -1.12
N THR A 42 -18.10 18.91 -0.35
CA THR A 42 -17.65 19.53 0.91
C THR A 42 -16.25 20.14 0.79
N SER A 43 -15.99 21.18 1.57
CA SER A 43 -14.72 21.92 1.64
C SER A 43 -13.50 21.02 1.85
N ALA A 44 -12.34 21.46 1.33
CA ALA A 44 -11.07 20.71 1.33
C ALA A 44 -10.61 20.21 2.72
N SER A 45 -11.04 20.86 3.81
CA SER A 45 -10.80 20.42 5.18
C SER A 45 -11.46 19.07 5.50
N HIS A 46 -12.66 18.81 4.99
CA HIS A 46 -13.36 17.54 5.19
C HIS A 46 -12.74 16.39 4.40
N ILE A 47 -12.21 16.68 3.20
CA ILE A 47 -11.43 15.73 2.42
C ILE A 47 -10.20 15.30 3.23
N LEU A 48 -9.50 16.24 3.85
CA LEU A 48 -8.29 15.96 4.61
C LEU A 48 -8.59 15.11 5.87
N VAL A 49 -9.66 15.42 6.60
CA VAL A 49 -10.11 14.61 7.75
C VAL A 49 -10.53 13.20 7.33
N PHE A 50 -11.26 13.08 6.21
CA PHE A 50 -11.66 11.80 5.65
C PHE A 50 -10.44 10.94 5.28
N VAL A 51 -9.48 11.53 4.55
CA VAL A 51 -8.23 10.85 4.18
C VAL A 51 -7.48 10.43 5.43
N LEU A 52 -7.39 11.25 6.48
CA LEU A 52 -6.68 10.91 7.71
C LEU A 52 -7.33 9.73 8.46
N GLN A 53 -8.66 9.74 8.60
CA GLN A 53 -9.40 8.65 9.24
C GLN A 53 -9.28 7.34 8.46
N LYS A 54 -9.38 7.42 7.13
CA LYS A 54 -9.22 6.26 6.25
C LYS A 54 -7.77 5.78 6.18
N PHE A 55 -6.79 6.68 6.26
CA PHE A 55 -5.37 6.34 6.31
C PHE A 55 -5.07 5.43 7.49
N LEU A 56 -5.57 5.73 8.69
CA LEU A 56 -5.40 4.86 9.87
C LEU A 56 -6.03 3.48 9.68
N ALA A 57 -7.28 3.41 9.19
CA ALA A 57 -7.99 2.16 9.01
C ALA A 57 -7.38 1.28 7.90
N TYR A 58 -6.98 1.89 6.78
CA TYR A 58 -6.50 1.18 5.60
C TYR A 58 -5.00 0.91 5.60
N ASN A 59 -4.24 1.55 6.49
CA ASN A 59 -2.85 1.16 6.73
C ASN A 59 -2.74 -0.29 7.17
N LEU A 60 -3.55 -0.73 8.13
CA LEU A 60 -3.53 -2.11 8.61
C LEU A 60 -3.89 -3.12 7.51
N ILE A 61 -4.88 -2.78 6.69
CA ILE A 61 -5.32 -3.63 5.56
C ILE A 61 -4.27 -3.67 4.44
N ALA A 62 -3.54 -2.58 4.20
CA ALA A 62 -2.55 -2.51 3.14
C ALA A 62 -1.17 -3.04 3.55
N ILE A 63 -0.75 -2.86 4.81
CA ILE A 63 0.58 -3.28 5.29
C ILE A 63 0.70 -4.80 5.27
N LEU A 64 -0.30 -5.53 5.77
CA LEU A 64 -0.23 -6.99 5.88
C LEU A 64 0.03 -7.68 4.52
N PRO A 65 -0.77 -7.45 3.46
CA PRO A 65 -0.51 -8.03 2.14
C PRO A 65 0.77 -7.49 1.50
N ALA A 66 1.13 -6.23 1.73
CA ALA A 66 2.39 -5.68 1.22
C ALA A 66 3.62 -6.36 1.83
N VAL A 67 3.59 -6.67 3.13
CA VAL A 67 4.63 -7.44 3.80
C VAL A 67 4.70 -8.86 3.24
N ILE A 68 3.56 -9.52 3.03
CA ILE A 68 3.53 -10.86 2.41
C ILE A 68 4.20 -10.82 1.03
N ILE A 69 3.84 -9.84 0.18
CA ILE A 69 4.44 -9.67 -1.15
C ILE A 69 5.95 -9.39 -1.04
N ALA A 70 6.36 -8.51 -0.13
CA ALA A 70 7.78 -8.21 0.08
C ALA A 70 8.58 -9.48 0.44
N LEU A 71 8.05 -10.31 1.34
CA LEU A 71 8.64 -11.58 1.74
C LEU A 71 8.66 -12.58 0.58
N THR A 72 7.58 -12.69 -0.19
CA THR A 72 7.53 -13.56 -1.38
C THR A 72 8.61 -13.16 -2.40
N PHE A 73 8.77 -11.85 -2.67
CA PHE A 73 9.83 -11.36 -3.54
C PHE A 73 11.22 -11.66 -2.99
N TYR A 74 11.44 -11.54 -1.67
CA TYR A 74 12.73 -11.81 -1.05
C TYR A 74 13.12 -13.30 -1.11
N PHE A 75 12.19 -14.19 -0.76
CA PHE A 75 12.49 -15.61 -0.54
C PHE A 75 12.34 -16.49 -1.78
N PHE A 76 11.46 -16.12 -2.71
CA PHE A 76 11.14 -16.98 -3.86
C PHE A 76 11.63 -16.35 -5.16
N ILE A 77 11.19 -15.13 -5.48
CA ILE A 77 11.48 -14.52 -6.79
C ILE A 77 12.94 -14.10 -6.92
N LEU A 78 13.48 -13.37 -5.94
CA LEU A 78 14.89 -12.93 -5.99
C LEU A 78 15.88 -14.03 -5.59
N ARG A 79 15.38 -15.18 -5.12
CA ARG A 79 16.21 -16.35 -4.82
C ARG A 79 16.57 -17.13 -6.08
N GLU A 80 15.73 -17.11 -7.10
CA GLU A 80 15.92 -17.79 -8.39
C GLU A 80 16.77 -17.00 -9.41
N CYS A 81 17.23 -15.80 -9.04
CA CYS A 81 18.10 -14.96 -9.89
C CYS A 81 19.61 -15.05 -9.56
N ASP A 82 20.03 -15.99 -8.70
CA ASP A 82 21.45 -16.38 -8.58
C ASP A 82 21.76 -17.58 -9.48
#